data_AF-A0A372QLB9-F1
#
_entry.id   AF-A0A372QLB9-F1
#
_cell.length_a   1.000
_cell.length_b   1.000
_cell.length_c   1.000
_cell.angle_alpha   90.00
_cell.angle_beta   90.00
_cell.angle_gamma   90.00
#
_symmetry.space_group_name_H-M   'P 1'
#
loop_
_entity.id
_entity.type
_entity.pdbx_description
1 polymer ?
#
loop_
_entity_poly.entity_id
_entity_poly.type
_entity_poly.pdbx_seq_one_letter_code
_entity_poly.pdbx_strand_id
1 'polypeptide(L)'
;MPTEVSDDIEVYSSYILRITSSLINGQKAVINITGIRPFFDVEVPENHSPSSLKTILARILSVTLKYTIKFRFEDIRAFPLQGYHTEKKAYICVRTWNHFDRIITAK
;
A
#
# COMPACT_ATOMS: atom_id res chain seq x y z
N MET A 1 -11.62 22.57 -35.43
CA MET A 1 -11.03 22.45 -34.09
C MET A 1 -11.02 20.98 -33.73
N PRO A 2 -9.86 20.34 -33.50
CA PRO A 2 -9.85 19.08 -32.78
C PRO A 2 -10.05 19.39 -31.30
N THR A 3 -11.03 18.75 -30.68
CA THR A 3 -11.17 18.73 -29.22
C THR A 3 -10.01 17.91 -28.68
N GLU A 4 -9.06 18.55 -28.01
CA GLU A 4 -8.04 17.85 -27.22
C GLU A 4 -8.77 17.11 -26.09
N VAL A 5 -8.88 15.79 -26.24
CA VAL A 5 -9.18 14.90 -25.12
C VAL A 5 -7.91 14.87 -24.27
N SER A 6 -7.89 15.67 -23.21
CA SER A 6 -6.89 15.54 -22.16
C SER A 6 -7.18 14.25 -21.43
N ASP A 7 -6.49 13.19 -21.84
CA ASP A 7 -6.31 12.02 -20.99
C ASP A 7 -5.42 12.46 -19.83
N ASP A 8 -6.03 13.08 -18.82
CA ASP A 8 -5.43 13.32 -17.51
C ASP A 8 -5.19 11.95 -16.85
N ILE A 9 -4.23 11.19 -17.38
CA ILE A 9 -3.65 10.06 -16.69
C ILE A 9 -2.84 10.71 -15.57
N GLU A 10 -3.50 10.94 -14.44
CA GLU A 10 -2.87 11.29 -13.17
C GLU A 10 -1.82 10.19 -12.93
N VAL A 11 -0.56 10.45 -13.31
CA VAL A 11 0.55 9.49 -13.25
C VAL A 11 0.89 9.30 -11.77
N TYR A 12 0.11 8.46 -11.10
CA TYR A 12 0.45 8.01 -9.76
C TYR A 12 1.78 7.28 -9.86
N SER A 13 2.79 7.82 -9.17
CA SER A 13 4.13 7.25 -9.11
C SER A 13 4.11 5.92 -8.35
N SER A 14 3.72 4.86 -9.05
CA SER A 14 3.72 3.49 -8.53
C SER A 14 5.15 2.92 -8.50
N TYR A 15 5.39 1.98 -7.59
CA TYR A 15 6.66 1.25 -7.56
C TYR A 15 6.85 0.46 -8.85
N ILE A 16 8.06 0.51 -9.41
CA ILE A 16 8.48 -0.35 -10.52
C ILE A 16 9.49 -1.34 -9.96
N LEU A 17 9.14 -2.63 -9.97
CA LEU A 17 10.08 -3.70 -9.70
C LEU A 17 10.74 -4.10 -11.01
N ARG A 18 12.02 -3.79 -11.16
CA ARG A 18 12.83 -4.19 -12.31
C ARG A 18 13.57 -5.50 -12.00
N ILE A 19 13.32 -6.52 -12.81
CA ILE A 19 14.00 -7.81 -12.76
C ILE A 19 14.90 -7.90 -13.99
N THR A 20 16.19 -8.22 -13.79
CA THR A 20 17.15 -8.42 -14.88
C THR A 20 17.69 -9.84 -14.82
N SER A 21 17.64 -10.55 -15.94
CA SER A 21 18.13 -11.94 -16.05
C SER A 21 18.57 -12.22 -17.49
N SER A 22 19.00 -13.45 -17.77
CA SER A 22 19.28 -13.94 -19.12
C SER A 22 18.21 -14.97 -19.53
N LEU A 23 17.80 -14.93 -20.81
CA LEU A 23 16.98 -15.95 -21.42
C LEU A 23 17.80 -17.23 -21.69
N ILE A 24 17.12 -18.33 -21.98
CA ILE A 24 17.76 -19.63 -22.28
C ILE A 24 18.75 -19.58 -23.45
N ASN A 25 18.61 -18.58 -24.34
CA ASN A 25 19.50 -18.37 -25.49
C ASN A 25 20.66 -17.39 -25.20
N GLY A 26 20.86 -17.01 -23.93
CA GLY A 26 21.93 -16.10 -23.49
C GLY A 26 21.64 -14.61 -23.68
N GLN A 27 20.49 -14.22 -24.23
CA GLN A 27 20.11 -12.80 -24.34
C GLN A 27 19.76 -12.22 -22.97
N LYS A 28 20.14 -10.96 -22.73
CA LYS A 28 19.72 -10.23 -21.52
C LYS A 28 18.24 -9.85 -21.63
N ALA A 29 17.47 -10.13 -20.59
CA ALA A 29 16.10 -9.72 -20.41
C ALA A 29 15.97 -8.71 -19.27
N VAL A 30 15.14 -7.70 -19.48
CA VAL A 30 14.74 -6.72 -18.47
C VAL A 30 13.22 -6.69 -18.41
N ILE A 31 12.66 -7.00 -17.25
CA ILE A 31 11.21 -7.01 -17.01
C ILE A 31 10.91 -5.92 -15.98
N ASN A 32 9.99 -5.02 -16.32
CA ASN A 32 9.47 -4.02 -15.38
C ASN A 32 8.07 -4.43 -14.95
N ILE A 33 7.87 -4.73 -13.67
CA ILE A 33 6.56 -4.98 -13.07
C ILE A 33 6.09 -3.65 -12.46
N THR A 34 4.93 -3.18 -12.93
CA THR A 34 4.29 -1.94 -12.49
C THR A 34 3.00 -2.22 -11.73
N GLY A 35 2.38 -1.19 -11.13
CA GLY A 35 1.11 -1.34 -10.41
C GLY A 35 1.22 -1.97 -9.02
N ILE A 36 2.44 -2.11 -8.51
CA ILE A 36 2.68 -2.62 -7.15
C ILE A 36 2.27 -1.57 -6.13
N ARG A 37 1.45 -1.98 -5.16
CA ARG A 37 0.94 -1.14 -4.08
C ARG A 37 1.37 -1.71 -2.74
N PRO A 38 2.24 -1.01 -1.98
CA PRO A 38 2.54 -1.42 -0.62
C PRO A 38 1.31 -1.38 0.25
N PHE A 39 1.31 -2.23 1.26
CA PHE A 39 0.30 -2.25 2.29
C PHE A 39 0.89 -2.75 3.60
N PHE A 40 0.19 -2.47 4.69
CA PHE A 40 0.48 -3.02 6.00
C PHE A 40 -0.83 -3.28 6.73
N ASP A 41 -0.80 -4.25 7.64
CA ASP A 41 -1.96 -4.65 8.43
C ASP A 41 -1.80 -4.19 9.88
N VAL A 42 -2.87 -3.67 10.46
CA VAL A 42 -2.93 -3.23 11.86
C VAL A 42 -3.99 -4.05 12.58
N GLU A 43 -3.61 -4.75 13.65
CA GLU A 43 -4.56 -5.51 14.46
C GLU A 43 -5.59 -4.57 15.09
N VAL A 44 -6.87 -4.94 15.04
CA VAL A 44 -7.93 -4.23 15.75
C VAL A 44 -7.87 -4.65 17.23
N PRO A 45 -7.55 -3.76 18.16
CA PRO A 45 -7.53 -4.12 19.57
C PRO A 45 -8.95 -4.45 20.05
N GLU A 46 -9.08 -5.38 21.00
CA GLU A 46 -10.37 -5.87 21.51
C GLU A 46 -11.29 -4.74 22.04
N ASN A 47 -10.70 -3.67 22.56
CA ASN A 47 -11.42 -2.52 23.12
C ASN A 47 -11.86 -1.49 22.07
N HIS A 48 -11.59 -1.72 20.79
CA HIS A 48 -11.85 -0.76 19.72
C HIS A 48 -12.71 -1.38 18.61
N SER A 49 -13.61 -0.57 18.05
CA SER A 49 -14.31 -0.94 16.82
C SER A 49 -13.41 -0.71 15.60
N PRO A 50 -13.55 -1.48 14.51
CA PRO A 50 -12.82 -1.26 13.26
C PRO A 50 -12.97 0.18 12.73
N SER A 51 -14.16 0.77 12.85
CA SER A 51 -14.41 2.16 12.44
C SER A 51 -13.62 3.16 13.27
N SER A 52 -13.59 2.99 14.60
CA SER A 52 -12.84 3.87 15.49
C SER A 52 -11.34 3.83 15.19
N LEU A 53 -10.80 2.63 14.91
CA LEU A 53 -9.40 2.47 14.54
C LEU A 53 -9.09 3.11 13.19
N LYS A 54 -9.95 2.97 12.18
CA LYS A 54 -9.79 3.65 10.88
C LYS A 54 -9.70 5.17 11.03
N THR A 55 -10.51 5.77 11.90
CA THR A 55 -10.45 7.22 12.18
C THR A 55 -9.11 7.62 12.82
N ILE A 56 -8.61 6.84 13.78
CA ILE A 56 -7.30 7.06 14.41
C ILE A 56 -6.18 6.95 13.37
N LEU A 57 -6.20 5.88 12.57
CA LEU A 57 -5.21 5.65 11.51
C LEU A 57 -5.25 6.78 10.47
N ALA A 58 -6.42 7.20 10.01
CA ALA A 58 -6.56 8.31 9.08
C ALA A 58 -5.94 9.61 9.61
N ARG A 59 -6.10 9.88 10.92
CA ARG A 59 -5.51 11.05 11.58
C ARG A 59 -3.99 10.96 11.70
N ILE A 60 -3.45 9.79 12.07
CA ILE A 60 -2.00 9.59 12.16
C ILE A 60 -1.38 9.73 10.77
N LEU A 61 -1.94 9.02 9.78
CA LEU A 61 -1.43 9.02 8.42
C LEU A 61 -1.53 10.40 7.76
N SER A 62 -2.60 11.17 7.99
CA SER A 62 -2.72 12.52 7.41
C SER A 62 -1.66 13.49 7.94
N VAL A 63 -1.29 13.37 9.22
CA VAL A 63 -0.20 14.16 9.82
C VAL A 63 1.16 13.74 9.25
N THR A 64 1.40 12.43 9.17
CA THR A 64 2.70 11.89 8.79
C THR A 64 2.99 12.01 7.29
N LEU A 65 2.00 11.79 6.44
CA LEU A 65 2.18 11.64 5.00
C LEU A 65 1.97 12.94 4.21
N LYS A 66 1.55 14.02 4.88
CA LYS A 66 1.04 15.26 4.25
C LYS A 66 -0.14 14.97 3.32
N TYR A 67 -1.05 15.92 3.14
CA TYR A 67 -2.38 15.75 2.51
C TYR A 67 -2.41 15.19 1.07
N THR A 68 -1.27 14.91 0.45
CA THR A 68 -1.13 14.45 -0.93
C THR A 68 -1.27 12.94 -1.11
N ILE A 69 -1.37 12.15 -0.03
CA ILE A 69 -1.31 10.69 -0.12
C ILE A 69 -2.70 10.07 0.00
N LYS A 70 -3.09 9.38 -1.07
CA LYS A 70 -4.31 8.56 -1.10
C LYS A 70 -3.99 7.21 -0.44
N PHE A 71 -4.79 6.80 0.54
CA PHE A 71 -4.74 5.47 1.15
C PHE A 71 -6.13 4.86 1.21
N ARG A 72 -6.21 3.52 1.21
CA ARG A 72 -7.45 2.77 1.32
C ARG A 72 -7.40 1.87 2.55
N PHE A 73 -8.51 1.84 3.28
CA PHE A 73 -8.71 0.88 4.37
C PHE A 73 -9.57 -0.28 3.90
N GLU A 74 -9.15 -1.50 4.24
CA GLU A 74 -9.90 -2.74 4.02
C GLU A 74 -9.97 -3.51 5.36
N ASP A 75 -11.14 -4.02 5.71
CA ASP A 75 -11.30 -4.88 6.87
C ASP A 75 -10.96 -6.32 6.47
N ILE A 76 -10.03 -6.94 7.19
CA ILE A 76 -9.61 -8.32 6.93
C ILE A 76 -9.62 -9.15 8.22
N ARG A 77 -9.61 -10.47 8.07
CA ARG A 77 -9.36 -11.40 9.18
C ARG A 77 -8.19 -12.32 8.85
N ALA A 78 -7.22 -12.40 9.75
CA ALA A 78 -5.99 -13.16 9.57
C ALA A 78 -5.54 -13.81 10.89
N PHE A 79 -4.66 -14.80 10.80
CA PHE A 79 -4.00 -15.36 11.98
C PHE A 79 -2.80 -14.49 12.35
N PRO A 80 -2.63 -14.11 13.63
CA PRO A 80 -1.44 -13.41 14.07
C PRO A 80 -0.19 -14.25 13.79
N LEU A 81 0.90 -13.60 13.39
CA LEU A 81 2.19 -14.28 13.16
C LEU A 81 2.79 -14.81 14.47
N GLN A 82 2.51 -14.15 15.60
CA GLN A 82 3.08 -14.48 16.90
C GLN A 82 2.08 -15.23 17.77
N GLY A 83 2.51 -16.38 18.28
CA GLY A 83 1.72 -17.26 19.14
C GLY A 83 0.88 -18.26 18.35
N TYR A 84 0.27 -19.19 19.08
CA TYR A 84 -0.65 -20.16 18.51
C TYR A 84 -2.09 -19.69 18.72
N HIS A 85 -2.79 -19.38 17.63
CA HIS A 85 -4.17 -18.92 17.65
C HIS A 85 -5.03 -19.86 16.81
N THR A 86 -6.10 -20.38 17.41
CA THR A 86 -7.08 -21.23 16.71
C THR A 86 -8.11 -20.40 15.92
N GLU A 87 -8.19 -19.10 16.19
CA GLU A 87 -9.14 -18.19 15.56
C GLU A 87 -8.43 -17.03 14.84
N LYS A 88 -9.07 -16.51 13.79
CA LYS A 88 -8.59 -15.33 13.07
C LYS A 88 -8.96 -14.05 13.83
N LYS A 89 -8.00 -13.16 13.99
CA LYS A 89 -8.24 -11.81 14.52
C LYS A 89 -8.62 -10.84 13.42
N ALA A 90 -9.25 -9.73 13.82
CA ALA A 90 -9.61 -8.64 12.90
C ALA A 90 -8.41 -7.69 12.71
N TYR A 91 -8.21 -7.28 11.46
CA TYR A 91 -7.17 -6.32 11.08
C TYR A 91 -7.75 -5.27 10.14
N ILE A 92 -7.12 -4.09 10.14
CA ILE A 92 -7.29 -3.08 9.11
C ILE A 92 -6.08 -3.15 8.18
N CYS A 93 -6.31 -3.51 6.92
CA CYS A 93 -5.31 -3.42 5.87
C CYS A 93 -5.28 -1.99 5.32
N VAL A 94 -4.13 -1.34 5.42
CA VAL A 94 -3.88 0.00 4.89
C VAL A 94 -3.10 -0.14 3.59
N ARG A 95 -3.75 0.12 2.45
CA ARG A 95 -3.09 0.14 1.14
C ARG A 95 -2.69 1.55 0.76
N THR A 96 -1.43 1.74 0.36
CA THR A 96 -0.93 3.03 -0.09
C THR A 96 -0.77 3.06 -1.61
N TRP A 97 -0.71 4.26 -2.18
CA TRP A 97 -0.76 4.45 -3.63
C TRP A 97 0.58 4.84 -4.26
N ASN A 98 1.56 5.37 -3.51
CA ASN A 98 2.77 5.95 -4.11
C ASN A 98 4.07 5.55 -3.40
N HIS A 99 5.20 5.87 -4.03
CA HIS A 99 6.52 5.54 -3.49
C HIS A 99 7.06 6.51 -2.42
N PHE A 100 6.45 7.69 -2.28
CA PHE A 100 6.86 8.72 -1.34
C PHE A 100 6.52 8.35 0.12
N ASP A 101 5.72 7.30 0.32
CA ASP A 101 5.29 6.77 1.62
C ASP A 101 6.43 6.19 2.49
N ARG A 102 7.63 5.94 1.93
CA ARG A 102 8.77 5.40 2.68
C ARG A 102 9.57 6.43 3.47
N ILE A 103 9.38 7.74 3.24
CA ILE A 103 10.21 8.76 3.91
C ILE A 103 9.54 9.21 5.21
N ILE A 104 9.69 8.40 6.25
CA ILE A 104 9.66 8.89 7.63
C ILE A 104 11.01 8.54 8.23
N THR A 105 11.92 9.51 8.21
CA THR A 105 13.14 9.45 9.01
C THR A 105 12.72 9.37 10.47
N ALA A 106 12.94 8.23 11.12
CA ALA A 106 12.94 8.16 12.56
C ALA A 106 14.03 9.11 13.07
N LYS A 107 13.61 10.19 13.74
CA LYS A 107 14.47 11.03 14.58
C LYS A 107 14.21 10.69 16.02
#